data_AF-A0A1F4TVA5-F1
#
_entry.id   AF-A0A1F4TVA5-F1
#
_cell.length_a   1.000
_cell.length_b   1.000
_cell.length_c   1.000
_cell.angle_alpha   90.00
_cell.angle_beta   90.00
_cell.angle_gamma   90.00
#
_symmetry.space_group_name_H-M   'P 1'
#
loop_
_entity.id
_entity.type
_entity.pdbx_description
1 polymer ?
#
loop_
_entity_poly.entity_id
_entity_poly.type
_entity_poly.pdbx_seq_one_letter_code
_entity_poly.pdbx_strand_id
1 'polypeptide(L)'
;MPNPADFTDIAAKFVNLVMKKHRNLENLSPEGVESLFETVTAAGFAPKEVVPGKLSGDYLDQDGRKTGETYPINGFFPFKVIGEDGEDDYRATEWLNRLFGNAYLTGELTTEDAGLIIKMVAEEIEQRKPILGIILQSS
;
A
#
# COMPACT_ATOMS: atom_id res chain seq x y z
N MET A 1 -12.99 -14.51 5.85
CA MET A 1 -11.64 -14.29 5.28
C MET A 1 -11.81 -14.21 3.77
N PRO A 2 -11.12 -13.29 3.06
CA PRO A 2 -11.15 -13.31 1.59
C PRO A 2 -10.67 -14.67 1.08
N ASN A 3 -11.32 -15.19 0.06
CA ASN A 3 -10.92 -16.37 -0.70
C ASN A 3 -9.63 -16.04 -1.48
N PRO A 4 -8.67 -16.97 -1.69
CA PRO A 4 -7.50 -16.73 -2.56
C PRO A 4 -7.81 -16.12 -3.95
N ALA A 5 -8.98 -16.41 -4.50
CA ALA A 5 -9.48 -15.75 -5.71
C ALA A 5 -9.69 -14.24 -5.53
N ASP A 6 -10.12 -13.80 -4.34
CA ASP A 6 -10.42 -12.40 -4.02
C ASP A 6 -9.14 -11.55 -4.02
N PHE A 7 -8.01 -12.08 -3.56
CA PHE A 7 -6.73 -11.35 -3.59
C PHE A 7 -6.21 -11.14 -5.00
N THR A 8 -6.45 -12.12 -5.90
CA THR A 8 -6.05 -12.01 -7.30
C THR A 8 -6.84 -10.92 -8.01
N ASP A 9 -8.15 -10.82 -7.74
CA ASP A 9 -9.01 -9.78 -8.31
C ASP A 9 -8.64 -8.39 -7.80
N ILE A 10 -8.39 -8.25 -6.49
CA ILE A 10 -7.93 -6.98 -5.88
C ILE A 10 -6.57 -6.58 -6.47
N ALA A 11 -5.63 -7.51 -6.55
CA ALA A 11 -4.33 -7.28 -7.18
C ALA A 11 -4.46 -6.88 -8.65
N ALA A 12 -5.37 -7.51 -9.41
CA ALA A 12 -5.63 -7.17 -10.80
C ALA A 12 -6.17 -5.73 -10.95
N LYS A 13 -7.10 -5.31 -10.10
CA LYS A 13 -7.59 -3.91 -10.09
C LYS A 13 -6.43 -2.95 -9.79
N PHE A 14 -5.63 -3.24 -8.77
CA PHE A 14 -4.48 -2.42 -8.38
C PHE A 14 -3.44 -2.31 -9.51
N VAL A 15 -3.00 -3.43 -10.07
CA VAL A 15 -2.00 -3.43 -11.16
C VAL A 15 -2.53 -2.70 -12.39
N ASN A 16 -3.79 -2.91 -12.77
CA ASN A 16 -4.41 -2.18 -13.87
C ASN A 16 -4.44 -0.66 -13.62
N LEU A 17 -4.72 -0.24 -12.38
CA LEU A 17 -4.69 1.15 -11.97
C LEU A 17 -3.28 1.74 -12.11
N VAL A 18 -2.27 1.05 -11.58
CA VAL A 18 -0.87 1.45 -11.64
C VAL A 18 -0.39 1.60 -13.09
N MET A 19 -0.62 0.57 -13.91
CA MET A 19 -0.15 0.54 -15.30
C MET A 19 -0.84 1.59 -16.18
N LYS A 20 -2.18 1.74 -16.06
CA LYS A 20 -2.95 2.68 -16.89
C LYS A 20 -2.75 4.15 -16.52
N LYS A 21 -2.36 4.44 -15.27
CA LYS A 21 -2.36 5.81 -14.72
C LYS A 21 -1.02 6.27 -14.17
N HIS A 22 0.09 5.57 -14.41
CA HIS A 22 1.42 5.91 -13.86
C HIS A 22 1.84 7.39 -14.02
N ARG A 23 1.34 8.11 -15.04
CA ARG A 23 1.62 9.55 -15.26
C ARG A 23 0.63 10.55 -14.64
N ASN A 24 -0.48 10.11 -14.08
CA ASN A 24 -1.53 11.01 -13.56
C ASN A 24 -2.30 10.38 -12.38
N LEU A 25 -1.57 9.81 -11.42
CA LEU A 25 -2.15 9.24 -10.21
C LEU A 25 -2.72 10.32 -9.28
N GLU A 26 -2.33 11.58 -9.41
CA GLU A 26 -2.86 12.66 -8.56
C GLU A 26 -4.36 12.91 -8.78
N ASN A 27 -4.91 12.46 -9.91
CA ASN A 27 -6.32 12.61 -10.28
C ASN A 27 -6.99 11.25 -10.52
N LEU A 28 -6.91 10.35 -9.54
CA LEU A 28 -7.68 9.11 -9.59
C LEU A 28 -9.18 9.40 -9.52
N SER A 29 -9.96 8.60 -10.27
CA SER A 29 -11.42 8.60 -10.13
C SER A 29 -11.81 7.98 -8.77
N PRO A 30 -13.05 8.19 -8.30
CA PRO A 30 -13.54 7.56 -7.07
C PRO A 30 -13.32 6.05 -7.03
N GLU A 31 -13.53 5.35 -8.16
CA GLU A 31 -13.33 3.91 -8.29
C GLU A 31 -11.84 3.51 -8.18
N GLY A 32 -10.95 4.40 -8.64
CA GLY A 32 -9.50 4.23 -8.47
C GLY A 32 -9.10 4.34 -7.01
N VAL A 33 -9.65 5.31 -6.27
CA VAL A 33 -9.42 5.46 -4.82
C VAL A 33 -10.02 4.29 -4.05
N GLU A 34 -11.22 3.84 -4.41
CA GLU A 34 -11.84 2.64 -3.84
C GLU A 34 -10.97 1.40 -4.01
N SER A 35 -10.36 1.22 -5.19
CA SER A 35 -9.42 0.11 -5.43
C SER A 35 -8.19 0.16 -4.49
N LEU A 36 -7.69 1.36 -4.16
CA LEU A 36 -6.62 1.53 -3.18
C LEU A 36 -7.09 1.17 -1.77
N PHE A 37 -8.28 1.62 -1.39
CA PHE A 37 -8.89 1.31 -0.11
C PHE A 37 -9.11 -0.20 0.08
N GLU A 38 -9.66 -0.88 -0.93
CA GLU A 38 -9.82 -2.34 -0.95
C GLU A 38 -8.46 -3.05 -0.78
N THR A 39 -7.42 -2.57 -1.48
CA THR A 39 -6.07 -3.14 -1.42
C THR A 39 -5.47 -3.05 -0.01
N VAL A 40 -5.56 -1.86 0.61
CA VAL A 40 -5.03 -1.63 1.96
C VAL A 40 -5.81 -2.44 3.00
N THR A 41 -7.14 -2.51 2.87
CA THR A 41 -8.00 -3.30 3.76
C THR A 41 -7.70 -4.80 3.63
N ALA A 42 -7.52 -5.30 2.40
CA ALA A 42 -7.22 -6.70 2.13
C ALA A 42 -5.89 -7.14 2.75
N ALA A 43 -4.90 -6.23 2.82
CA ALA A 43 -3.62 -6.46 3.47
C ALA A 43 -3.70 -6.45 5.02
N GLY A 44 -4.89 -6.24 5.58
CA GLY A 44 -5.13 -6.32 7.03
C GLY A 44 -4.90 -5.02 7.80
N PHE A 45 -4.74 -3.89 7.11
CA PHE A 45 -4.82 -2.57 7.74
C PHE A 45 -6.29 -2.20 8.00
N ALA A 46 -6.50 -1.24 8.90
CA ALA A 46 -7.81 -0.68 9.22
C ALA A 46 -7.90 0.78 8.73
N PRO A 47 -7.95 1.01 7.39
CA PRO A 47 -8.08 2.36 6.87
C PRO A 47 -9.50 2.88 7.11
N LYS A 48 -9.61 4.15 7.50
CA LYS A 48 -10.86 4.92 7.39
C LYS A 48 -11.06 5.43 5.97
N GLU A 49 -10.00 5.93 5.36
CA GLU A 49 -10.00 6.44 3.99
C GLU A 49 -8.59 6.46 3.39
N VAL A 50 -8.52 6.53 2.06
CA VAL A 50 -7.29 6.81 1.31
C VAL A 50 -7.48 8.14 0.60
N VAL A 51 -6.57 9.09 0.86
CA VAL A 51 -6.71 10.47 0.39
C VAL A 51 -5.44 10.94 -0.33
N PRO A 52 -5.56 11.88 -1.29
CA PRO A 52 -4.38 12.52 -1.88
C PRO A 52 -3.52 13.17 -0.79
N GLY A 53 -2.21 12.95 -0.84
CA GLY A 53 -1.29 13.53 0.13
C GLY A 53 0.05 12.82 0.22
N LYS A 54 1.04 13.54 0.73
CA LYS A 54 2.39 13.03 1.03
C LYS A 54 2.63 13.04 2.53
N LEU A 55 3.27 11.98 3.03
CA LEU A 55 3.77 11.90 4.39
C LEU A 55 5.28 11.98 4.40
N SER A 56 5.80 12.61 5.44
CA SER A 56 7.23 12.65 5.74
C SER A 56 7.47 12.17 7.17
N GLY A 57 8.52 11.36 7.34
CA GLY A 57 9.05 10.99 8.65
C GLY A 57 10.20 11.92 9.04
N ASP A 58 10.51 11.99 10.32
CA ASP A 58 11.66 12.73 10.85
C ASP A 58 12.85 11.80 11.04
N TYR A 59 14.04 12.25 10.66
CA TYR A 59 15.27 11.57 11.06
C TYR A 59 15.55 11.80 12.54
N LEU A 60 15.99 10.75 13.21
CA LEU A 60 16.35 10.79 14.63
C LEU A 60 17.87 10.69 14.78
N ASP A 61 18.43 11.45 15.71
CA ASP A 61 19.82 11.32 16.14
C ASP A 61 20.03 10.07 17.01
N GLN A 62 21.27 9.87 17.47
CA GLN A 62 21.64 8.72 18.33
C GLN A 62 20.92 8.72 19.69
N ASP A 63 20.40 9.87 20.13
CA ASP A 63 19.64 10.04 21.36
C ASP A 63 18.12 9.95 21.13
N GLY A 64 17.69 9.65 19.90
CA GLY A 64 16.28 9.56 19.53
C GLY A 64 15.58 10.91 19.36
N ARG A 65 16.33 12.02 19.26
CA ARG A 65 15.76 13.36 19.05
C ARG A 65 15.69 13.68 17.56
N LYS A 66 14.70 14.47 17.16
CA LYS A 66 14.55 14.92 15.77
C LYS A 66 15.75 15.78 15.38
N THR A 67 16.36 15.45 14.25
CA THR A 67 17.47 16.23 13.67
C THR A 67 16.99 17.52 13.00
N GLY A 68 15.68 17.62 12.72
CA GLY A 68 15.09 18.66 11.87
C GLY A 68 15.09 18.29 10.38
N GLU A 69 15.71 17.18 10.00
CA GLU A 69 15.65 16.64 8.65
C GLU A 69 14.47 15.65 8.51
N THR A 70 13.89 15.60 7.32
CA THR A 70 12.76 14.72 7.01
C THR A 70 13.06 13.80 5.83
N TYR A 71 12.35 12.68 5.75
CA TYR A 71 12.37 11.77 4.61
C TYR A 71 10.96 11.48 4.11
N PRO A 72 10.77 11.32 2.78
CA PRO A 72 9.46 11.00 2.23
C PRO A 72 9.09 9.55 2.54
N ILE A 73 7.88 9.35 3.06
CA ILE A 73 7.34 8.01 3.33
C ILE A 73 6.69 7.42 2.07
N ASN A 74 5.94 8.24 1.35
CA ASN A 74 5.31 7.87 0.08
C ASN A 74 5.88 8.68 -1.09
N GLY A 75 7.19 8.60 -1.30
CA GLY A 75 7.87 9.35 -2.37
C GLY A 75 7.32 9.06 -3.77
N PHE A 76 7.00 7.80 -4.08
CA PHE A 76 6.56 7.36 -5.41
C PHE A 76 5.05 7.47 -5.63
N PHE A 77 4.26 7.43 -4.56
CA PHE A 77 2.80 7.34 -4.64
C PHE A 77 2.10 8.56 -4.03
N PRO A 78 1.14 9.23 -4.72
CA PRO A 78 0.58 10.51 -4.26
C PRO A 78 -0.60 10.39 -3.29
N PHE A 79 -0.78 9.24 -2.64
CA PHE A 79 -1.84 9.01 -1.66
C PHE A 79 -1.28 8.59 -0.31
N LYS A 80 -1.98 8.99 0.74
CA LYS A 80 -1.77 8.54 2.11
C LYS A 80 -3.00 7.85 2.66
N VAL A 81 -2.80 7.05 3.69
CA VAL A 81 -3.86 6.30 4.38
C VAL A 81 -4.18 7.01 5.69
N ILE A 82 -5.47 7.23 5.94
CA ILE A 82 -5.98 7.69 7.24
C ILE A 82 -6.52 6.48 7.99
N GLY A 83 -6.06 6.27 9.23
CA GLY A 83 -6.50 5.18 10.09
C GLY A 83 -7.91 5.39 10.66
N GLU A 84 -8.47 4.35 11.28
CA GLU A 84 -9.78 4.42 11.98
C GLU A 84 -9.84 5.50 13.07
N ASP A 85 -8.71 5.81 13.70
CA ASP A 85 -8.58 6.88 14.70
C ASP A 85 -8.65 8.30 14.09
N GLY A 86 -8.60 8.40 12.76
CA GLY A 86 -8.61 9.67 12.03
C GLY A 86 -7.22 10.28 11.83
N GLU A 87 -6.16 9.60 12.26
CA GLU A 87 -4.78 10.06 12.12
C GLU A 87 -4.10 9.42 10.90
N ASP A 88 -2.96 9.96 10.51
CA ASP A 88 -2.15 9.41 9.42
C ASP A 88 -1.62 8.01 9.79
N ASP A 89 -1.93 6.99 8.97
CA ASP A 89 -1.34 5.66 9.11
C ASP A 89 -0.04 5.59 8.31
N TYR A 90 1.06 5.91 8.98
CA TYR A 90 2.42 5.90 8.43
C TYR A 90 2.80 4.51 7.88
N ARG A 91 2.36 3.43 8.53
CA ARG A 91 2.74 2.05 8.14
C ARG A 91 1.97 1.60 6.91
N ALA A 92 0.66 1.85 6.86
CA ALA A 92 -0.16 1.55 5.70
C ALA A 92 0.29 2.38 4.48
N THR A 93 0.60 3.66 4.70
CA THR A 93 1.08 4.57 3.65
C THR A 93 2.42 4.14 3.08
N GLU A 94 3.39 3.78 3.93
CA GLU A 94 4.69 3.28 3.48
C GLU A 94 4.56 1.96 2.71
N TRP A 95 3.72 1.04 3.21
CA TRP A 95 3.47 -0.25 2.56
C TRP A 95 2.83 -0.07 1.18
N LEU A 96 1.82 0.78 1.06
CA LEU A 96 1.16 1.07 -0.22
C LEU A 96 2.14 1.69 -1.23
N ASN A 97 3.02 2.59 -0.77
CA ASN A 97 4.07 3.17 -1.60
C ASN A 97 5.08 2.11 -2.09
N ARG A 98 5.47 1.16 -1.23
CA ARG A 98 6.34 0.05 -1.61
C ARG A 98 5.67 -0.90 -2.61
N LEU A 99 4.41 -1.25 -2.37
CA LEU A 99 3.63 -2.09 -3.29
C LEU A 99 3.52 -1.43 -4.68
N PHE A 100 3.24 -0.12 -4.71
CA PHE A 100 3.25 0.67 -5.92
C PHE A 100 4.61 0.63 -6.63
N GLY A 101 5.69 0.91 -5.90
CA GLY A 101 7.05 0.90 -6.44
C GLY A 101 7.42 -0.46 -7.05
N ASN A 102 7.08 -1.55 -6.37
CA ASN A 102 7.32 -2.90 -6.89
C ASN A 102 6.51 -3.17 -8.16
N ALA A 103 5.21 -2.89 -8.16
CA ALA A 103 4.37 -3.10 -9.34
C ALA A 103 4.81 -2.24 -10.53
N TYR A 104 5.16 -0.97 -10.29
CA TYR A 104 5.61 -0.04 -11.32
C TYR A 104 6.98 -0.41 -11.87
N LEU A 105 7.97 -0.66 -11.01
CA LEU A 105 9.32 -1.02 -11.46
C LEU A 105 9.34 -2.35 -12.19
N THR A 106 8.59 -3.36 -11.72
CA THR A 106 8.49 -4.63 -12.45
C THR A 106 7.81 -4.43 -13.80
N GLY A 107 6.71 -3.65 -13.87
CA GLY A 107 6.00 -3.39 -15.11
C GLY A 107 6.76 -2.56 -16.15
N GLU A 108 7.62 -1.63 -15.72
CA GLU A 108 8.45 -0.81 -16.62
C GLU A 108 9.76 -1.49 -17.01
N LEU A 109 10.39 -2.25 -16.09
CA LEU A 109 11.73 -2.81 -16.29
C LEU A 109 11.71 -4.20 -16.93
N THR A 110 10.61 -4.92 -16.79
CA THR A 110 10.48 -6.28 -17.30
C THR A 110 9.30 -6.30 -18.25
N THR A 111 9.50 -6.81 -19.47
CA THR A 111 8.40 -7.10 -20.41
C THR A 111 7.56 -8.29 -19.93
N GLU A 112 7.42 -8.45 -18.61
CA GLU A 112 6.68 -9.52 -17.97
C GLU A 112 5.19 -9.38 -18.23
N ASP A 113 4.55 -10.53 -18.29
CA ASP A 113 3.11 -10.64 -18.39
C ASP A 113 2.48 -9.96 -17.17
N ALA A 114 1.46 -9.13 -17.39
CA ALA A 114 0.67 -8.52 -16.33
C ALA A 114 0.18 -9.57 -15.31
N GLY A 115 -0.04 -10.83 -15.74
CA GLY A 115 -0.38 -11.94 -14.85
C GLY A 115 0.67 -12.23 -13.77
N LEU A 116 1.96 -12.06 -14.04
CA LEU A 116 3.02 -12.28 -13.05
C LEU A 116 3.06 -11.16 -12.01
N ILE A 117 2.89 -9.91 -12.44
CA ILE A 117 2.82 -8.75 -11.54
C ILE A 117 1.58 -8.86 -10.64
N ILE A 118 0.44 -9.26 -11.20
CA ILE A 118 -0.80 -9.51 -10.45
C ILE A 118 -0.56 -10.57 -9.38
N LYS A 119 0.10 -11.68 -9.73
CA LYS A 119 0.43 -12.74 -8.78
C LYS A 119 1.32 -12.23 -7.64
N MET A 120 2.38 -11.48 -7.95
CA MET A 120 3.28 -10.90 -6.95
C MET A 120 2.55 -9.95 -5.99
N VAL A 121 1.68 -9.09 -6.53
CA VAL A 121 0.86 -8.17 -5.72
C VAL A 121 -0.11 -8.95 -4.83
N ALA A 122 -0.76 -9.99 -5.36
CA ALA A 122 -1.67 -10.83 -4.58
C ALA A 122 -0.94 -11.53 -3.42
N GLU A 123 0.26 -12.07 -3.67
CA GLU A 123 1.10 -12.70 -2.65
C GLU A 123 1.53 -11.70 -1.56
N GLU A 124 1.90 -10.46 -1.93
CA GLU A 124 2.27 -9.41 -0.97
C GLU A 124 1.08 -8.99 -0.09
N ILE A 125 -0.12 -8.86 -0.67
CA ILE A 125 -1.36 -8.59 0.07
C ILE A 125 -1.65 -9.72 1.07
N GLU A 126 -1.52 -10.98 0.62
CA GLU A 126 -1.76 -12.16 1.45
C GLU A 126 -0.75 -12.26 2.61
N GLN A 127 0.55 -12.10 2.32
CA GLN A 127 1.63 -12.23 3.31
C GLN A 127 1.60 -11.13 4.37
N ARG A 128 1.10 -9.94 4.03
CA ARG A 128 1.06 -8.83 4.98
C ARG A 128 -0.02 -8.98 6.04
N LYS A 129 -1.06 -9.77 5.75
CA LYS A 129 -2.14 -10.03 6.69
C LYS A 129 -1.54 -10.58 7.98
N PRO A 130 -1.85 -9.99 9.15
CA PRO A 130 -1.39 -10.54 10.41
C PRO A 130 -1.85 -11.99 10.53
N ILE A 131 -0.97 -12.89 10.96
CA ILE A 131 -1.36 -14.22 11.48
C ILE A 131 -2.17 -13.97 12.76
N LEU A 132 -3.45 -13.61 12.59
CA LEU A 132 -4.45 -13.59 13.66
C LEU A 132 -4.70 -15.04 14.07
N GLY A 133 -3.78 -15.61 14.86
CA GLY A 133 -3.86 -17.00 15.30
C GLY A 133 -2.82 -17.49 16.31
N ILE A 134 -1.76 -16.74 16.66
CA ILE A 134 -0.71 -17.26 17.58
C ILE A 134 -0.46 -16.36 18.81
N ILE A 135 -1.37 -15.44 19.13
CA ILE A 135 -1.35 -14.77 20.44
C ILE A 135 -2.73 -14.94 21.06
N LEU A 136 -2.99 -16.14 21.59
CA LEU A 136 -3.98 -16.43 22.66
C LEU A 136 -3.98 -17.95 22.96
N GLN A 137 -2.80 -18.56 23.17
CA GLN A 137 -2.65 -19.79 23.97
C GLN A 137 -1.30 -19.76 24.69
N SER A 138 -1.18 -18.83 25.63
CA SER A 138 -0.19 -18.88 26.72
C SER A 138 -0.76 -18.02 27.84
N SER A 139 -1.82 -18.52 28.44
CA SER A 139 -2.39 -18.08 29.72
C SER A 139 -2.24 -19.24 30.69
#